data_AF-A0A445EC25-F1
#
_entry.id   AF-A0A445EC25-F1
#
_cell.length_a   1.000
_cell.length_b   1.000
_cell.length_c   1.000
_cell.angle_alpha   90.00
_cell.angle_beta   90.00
_cell.angle_gamma   90.00
#
_symmetry.space_group_name_H-M   'P 1'
#
loop_
_entity.id
_entity.type
_entity.pdbx_description
1 polymer ?
#
loop_
_entity_poly.entity_id
_entity_poly.type
_entity_poly.pdbx_seq_one_letter_code
_entity_poly.pdbx_strand_id
1 'polypeptide(L)'
;MAEIWDMYVGIKLASELGIRKLVVESDSKCVIMLTQKMSPEIHGNSFLIRSIKELLVKIEDVDVRHIYIEKNFCADALTKLRQKHETETKF
;
A
#
# COMPACT_ATOMS: atom_id res chain seq x y z
N MET A 1 -8.25 -3.55 4.91
CA MET A 1 -7.17 -3.82 5.90
C MET A 1 -5.93 -4.34 5.18
N ALA A 2 -6.02 -5.45 4.45
CA ALA A 2 -4.90 -6.01 3.67
C ALA A 2 -4.23 -4.99 2.72
N GLU A 3 -5.01 -4.26 1.92
CA GLU A 3 -4.46 -3.31 0.93
C GLU A 3 -3.61 -2.18 1.53
N ILE A 4 -3.99 -1.67 2.72
CA ILE A 4 -3.20 -0.62 3.42
C ILE A 4 -1.90 -1.23 3.97
N TRP A 5 -1.96 -2.47 4.46
CA TRP A 5 -0.79 -3.19 4.94
C TRP A 5 0.17 -3.51 3.81
N ASP A 6 -0.33 -3.97 2.67
CA ASP A 6 0.48 -4.28 1.50
C ASP A 6 1.16 -3.02 0.94
N MET A 7 0.47 -1.87 0.94
CA MET A 7 1.08 -0.57 0.63
C MET A 7 2.19 -0.19 1.62
N TYR A 8 1.97 -0.36 2.93
CA TYR A 8 2.99 -0.10 3.95
C TYR A 8 4.23 -0.97 3.73
N VAL A 9 4.05 -2.28 3.48
CA VAL A 9 5.15 -3.21 3.22
C VAL A 9 5.92 -2.80 1.96
N GLY A 10 5.23 -2.45 0.87
CA GLY A 10 5.87 -2.01 -0.38
C GLY A 10 6.69 -0.72 -0.20
N ILE A 11 6.14 0.28 0.49
CA ILE A 11 6.84 1.55 0.75
C ILE A 11 8.03 1.32 1.69
N LYS A 12 7.86 0.50 2.73
CA LYS A 12 8.95 0.16 3.66
C LYS A 12 10.10 -0.53 2.91
N LEU A 13 9.79 -1.51 2.07
CA LEU A 13 10.77 -2.20 1.24
C LEU A 13 11.51 -1.21 0.31
N ALA A 14 10.77 -0.32 -0.36
CA ALA A 14 11.38 0.69 -1.22
C ALA A 14 12.33 1.62 -0.43
N SER A 15 11.93 2.03 0.77
CA SER A 15 12.77 2.82 1.67
C SER A 15 14.02 2.07 2.12
N GLU A 16 13.92 0.77 2.45
CA GLU A 16 15.05 -0.08 2.85
C GLU A 16 16.03 -0.31 1.69
N LEU A 17 15.53 -0.35 0.46
CA LEU A 17 16.33 -0.43 -0.77
C LEU A 17 16.97 0.92 -1.16
N GLY A 18 16.72 1.99 -0.40
CA GLY A 18 17.27 3.33 -0.69
C GLY A 18 16.68 3.98 -1.95
N ILE A 19 15.49 3.56 -2.37
CA ILE A 19 14.78 4.15 -3.50
C ILE A 19 14.33 5.57 -3.13
N ARG A 20 14.80 6.57 -3.88
CA ARG A 20 14.50 7.99 -3.64
C ARG A 20 13.30 8.52 -4.42
N LYS A 21 12.91 7.81 -5.49
CA LYS A 21 11.76 8.14 -6.33
C LYS A 21 10.80 6.97 -6.37
N LEU A 22 9.60 7.14 -5.83
CA LEU A 22 8.62 6.08 -5.70
C LEU A 22 7.28 6.52 -6.31
N VAL A 23 6.81 5.74 -7.28
CA VAL A 23 5.42 5.84 -7.76
C VAL A 23 4.65 4.70 -7.11
N VAL A 24 3.63 5.05 -6.33
CA VAL A 24 2.73 4.07 -5.71
C VAL A 24 1.39 4.10 -6.43
N GLU A 25 1.05 2.99 -7.08
CA GLU A 25 -0.20 2.83 -7.81
C GLU A 25 -1.14 1.92 -7.02
N SER A 26 -2.38 2.34 -6.83
CA SER A 26 -3.42 1.53 -6.20
C SER A 26 -4.74 1.72 -6.93
N ASP A 27 -5.50 0.65 -7.06
CA ASP A 27 -6.88 0.64 -7.57
C ASP A 27 -7.94 0.88 -6.49
N SER A 28 -7.51 0.89 -5.23
CA SER A 28 -8.37 1.17 -4.09
C SER A 28 -8.48 2.67 -3.82
N LYS A 29 -9.63 3.25 -4.15
CA LYS A 29 -9.95 4.65 -3.81
C LYS A 29 -9.85 4.92 -2.31
N CYS A 30 -10.12 3.91 -1.47
CA CYS A 30 -9.99 4.01 -0.03
C CYS A 30 -8.55 4.25 0.41
N VAL A 31 -7.59 3.51 -0.16
CA VAL A 31 -6.16 3.65 0.15
C VAL A 31 -5.66 5.05 -0.23
N ILE A 32 -6.04 5.51 -1.42
CA ILE A 32 -5.62 6.83 -1.92
C ILE A 32 -6.23 7.97 -1.11
N MET A 33 -7.52 7.86 -0.77
CA MET A 33 -8.16 8.86 0.08
C MET A 33 -7.50 8.93 1.46
N LEU A 34 -7.01 7.82 2.00
CA LEU A 34 -6.34 7.77 3.31
C LEU A 34 -4.90 8.30 3.27
N THR A 35 -4.20 8.13 2.16
CA THR A 35 -2.84 8.68 1.98
C THR A 35 -2.88 10.17 1.66
N GLN A 36 -3.89 10.64 0.91
CA GLN A 36 -4.04 12.04 0.51
C GLN A 36 -4.76 12.92 1.53
N LYS A 37 -5.76 12.40 2.29
CA LYS A 37 -6.43 13.21 3.31
C LYS A 37 -5.59 13.34 4.58
N MET A 38 -5.51 14.57 5.07
CA MET A 38 -4.93 14.92 6.38
C MET A 38 -5.87 14.62 7.56
N SER A 39 -7.02 13.97 7.36
CA SER A 39 -7.99 13.72 8.44
C SER A 39 -7.78 12.34 9.08
N PRO A 40 -7.43 12.26 10.37
CA PRO A 40 -7.20 11.01 11.11
C PRO A 40 -8.50 10.27 11.54
N GLU A 41 -9.62 10.53 10.88
CA GLU A 41 -10.99 10.19 11.33
C GLU A 41 -11.39 8.71 11.05
N ILE A 42 -10.44 7.77 10.95
CA ILE A 42 -10.76 6.34 10.95
C ILE A 42 -10.00 5.68 12.09
N HIS A 43 -10.64 5.67 13.26
CA HIS A 43 -10.12 5.28 14.57
C HIS A 43 -9.50 3.86 14.67
N GLY A 44 -9.56 3.03 13.62
CA GLY A 44 -8.90 1.71 13.56
C GLY A 44 -7.55 1.66 12.80
N ASN A 45 -7.30 2.59 11.86
CA ASN A 45 -6.13 2.53 10.95
C ASN A 45 -5.17 3.71 11.11
N SER A 46 -5.40 4.56 12.11
CA SER A 46 -4.65 5.81 12.34
C SER A 46 -3.14 5.57 12.53
N PHE A 47 -2.74 4.49 13.20
CA PHE A 47 -1.33 4.14 13.39
C PHE A 47 -0.64 3.75 12.09
N LEU A 48 -1.25 2.85 11.30
CA LEU A 48 -0.70 2.40 10.01
C LEU A 48 -0.59 3.54 9.01
N ILE A 49 -1.62 4.38 8.92
CA ILE A 49 -1.64 5.56 8.03
C ILE A 49 -0.54 6.54 8.45
N ARG A 50 -0.35 6.75 9.76
CA ARG A 50 0.75 7.58 10.27
C ARG A 50 2.12 7.01 9.89
N SER A 51 2.34 5.71 10.09
CA SER A 51 3.61 5.07 9.72
C SER A 51 3.88 5.14 8.21
N ILE A 52 2.85 4.97 7.38
CA ILE A 52 2.96 5.18 5.92
C ILE A 52 3.40 6.61 5.63
N LYS A 53 2.73 7.62 6.22
CA LYS A 53 3.08 9.03 6.02
C LYS A 53 4.51 9.35 6.47
N GLU A 54 4.94 8.82 7.62
CA GLU A 54 6.32 8.98 8.11
C GLU A 54 7.36 8.36 7.16
N LEU A 55 7.03 7.25 6.49
CA LEU A 55 7.90 6.67 5.46
C LEU A 55 7.89 7.47 4.17
N LEU A 56 6.73 7.95 3.72
CA LEU A 56 6.62 8.77 2.52
C LEU A 56 7.41 10.09 2.63
N VAL A 57 7.42 10.72 3.81
CA VAL A 57 8.23 11.94 4.07
C VAL A 57 9.74 11.69 3.95
N LYS A 58 10.19 10.45 4.14
CA LYS A 58 11.63 10.09 4.02
C LYS A 58 12.06 9.88 2.58
N ILE A 59 11.13 9.74 1.64
CA ILE A 59 11.40 9.55 0.22
C ILE A 59 11.36 10.93 -0.45
N GLU A 60 12.38 11.25 -1.27
CA GLU A 60 12.52 12.57 -1.90
C GLU A 60 11.35 12.91 -2.83
N ASP A 61 10.90 11.93 -3.63
CA ASP A 61 9.88 12.12 -4.64
C ASP A 61 8.90 10.95 -4.61
N VAL A 62 7.71 11.21 -4.08
CA VAL A 62 6.62 10.23 -3.98
C VAL A 62 5.44 10.73 -4.79
N ASP A 63 4.96 9.88 -5.68
CA ASP A 63 3.71 10.11 -6.40
C ASP A 63 2.75 8.94 -6.12
N VAL A 64 1.58 9.26 -5.56
CA VAL A 64 0.55 8.26 -5.23
C VAL A 64 -0.62 8.45 -6.19
N ARG A 65 -0.84 7.47 -7.07
CA ARG A 65 -1.81 7.56 -8.17
C ARG A 65 -2.85 6.45 -8.12
N HIS A 66 -4.07 6.81 -8.52
CA HIS A 66 -5.15 5.85 -8.72
C HIS A 66 -5.02 5.23 -10.10
N ILE A 67 -4.99 3.90 -10.17
CA ILE A 67 -5.02 3.17 -11.44
C ILE A 67 -6.29 2.31 -11.52
N TYR A 68 -6.76 2.07 -12.74
CA TYR A 68 -7.85 1.11 -12.93
C TYR A 68 -7.34 -0.31 -12.67
N ILE A 69 -8.19 -1.16 -12.10
CA ILE A 69 -7.89 -2.57 -11.72
C ILE A 69 -7.29 -3.35 -12.90
N GLU A 70 -7.73 -3.07 -14.13
CA GLU A 70 -7.21 -3.70 -15.36
C GLU A 70 -5.71 -3.47 -15.57
N LYS A 71 -5.14 -2.40 -15.00
CA LYS A 71 -3.70 -2.11 -15.01
C LYS A 71 -2.96 -2.68 -13.80
N ASN A 72 -3.65 -3.12 -12.75
CA ASN A 72 -3.06 -3.63 -11.52
C ASN A 72 -2.90 -5.17 -11.50
N PHE A 73 -2.84 -5.80 -12.69
CA PHE A 73 -2.90 -7.26 -12.83
C PHE A 73 -1.83 -8.00 -12.02
N CYS A 74 -0.61 -7.45 -11.93
CA CYS A 74 0.49 -8.09 -11.19
C CYS A 74 0.24 -8.14 -9.68
N ALA A 75 -0.22 -7.04 -9.06
CA ALA A 75 -0.51 -7.03 -7.62
C ALA A 75 -1.74 -7.90 -7.30
N ASP A 76 -2.72 -7.91 -8.20
CA ASP A 76 -3.94 -8.72 -8.08
C ASP A 76 -3.62 -10.21 -8.18
N ALA A 77 -2.74 -10.59 -9.11
CA ALA A 77 -2.24 -11.97 -9.25
C ALA A 77 -1.43 -12.40 -8.02
N LEU A 78 -0.58 -11.53 -7.47
CA LEU A 78 0.21 -11.83 -6.27
C LEU A 78 -0.69 -12.01 -5.03
N THR A 79 -1.73 -11.21 -4.90
CA THR A 79 -2.74 -11.34 -3.83
C THR A 79 -3.50 -12.67 -3.96
N LYS A 80 -3.91 -13.05 -5.17
CA LYS A 80 -4.57 -14.34 -5.45
C LYS A 80 -3.66 -15.54 -5.13
N LEU A 81 -2.37 -15.44 -5.46
CA LEU A 81 -1.36 -16.45 -5.10
C LEU A 81 -1.24 -16.63 -3.59
N ARG A 82 -1.20 -15.52 -2.84
CA ARG A 82 -1.12 -15.55 -1.37
C ARG A 82 -2.36 -16.22 -0.74
N GLN A 83 -3.56 -15.88 -1.22
CA GLN A 83 -4.80 -16.51 -0.75
C GLN A 83 -4.81 -18.02 -1.00
N LYS A 84 -4.36 -18.46 -2.18
CA LYS A 84 -4.27 -19.89 -2.51
C LYS A 84 -3.34 -20.64 -1.54
N HIS A 85 -2.18 -20.07 -1.24
CA HIS A 85 -1.20 -20.68 -0.32
C HIS A 85 -1.72 -20.75 1.13
N GLU A 86 -2.44 -19.74 1.61
CA GLU A 86 -3.08 -19.75 2.94
C GLU A 86 -4.22 -20.79 3.04
N THR A 87 -4.81 -21.18 1.92
CA THR A 87 -5.89 -22.18 1.87
C THR A 87 -5.32 -23.61 1.87
N GLU A 88 -4.15 -23.83 1.28
CA GLU A 88 -3.47 -25.14 1.21
C GLU A 88 -2.72 -25.50 2.51
N THR A 89 -2.35 -24.52 3.33
CA THR A 89 -1.60 -24.74 4.59
C THR A 89 -2.51 -25.06 5.80
N LYS A 90 -3.83 -25.18 5.60
CA LYS A 90 -4.82 -25.45 6.66
C LYS A 90 -5.23 -26.92 6.81
N PHE A 91 -4.47 -27.86 6.24
CA PHE A 91 -4.69 -29.31 6.40
C PHE A 91 -3.54 -29.97 7.14
#